data_AF-A0A1A9AFJ5-F1
#
_entry.id   AF-A0A1A9AFJ5-F1
#
_cell.length_a   1.000
_cell.length_b   1.000
_cell.length_c   1.000
_cell.angle_alpha   90.00
_cell.angle_beta   90.00
_cell.angle_gamma   90.00
#
_symmetry.space_group_name_H-M   'P 1'
#
loop_
_entity.id
_entity.type
_entity.pdbx_description
1 polymer ?
#
loop_
_entity_poly.entity_id
_entity_poly.type
_entity_poly.pdbx_seq_one_letter_code
_entity_poly.pdbx_strand_id
1 'polypeptide(L)'
;MAREGEGVEEVEDVEDEEPYIAGDDYYSSVRFFHKYNEDFNTVTAGRNNTEKHGVKCDHINATFFQGSDFSDRCYKVAKYLDHINEEKVEERFDRCKFLNYFLNTDTHFNTFSNHNKTQLFKAYKYLPQSDYTCYSYIECIENEDVLKKLIKLYRLYDSLNHIEKFITSQEGDICNQAKQFASVYWNNEYTCHADYSDGYCIQLKSIEQSFFQHMKDKNCPEAEKILEFIVSHNRTPATVFTPFGSWVNTKILKKREIWNNLSEEAELNDPRHENLNLQNSKYSLNYHVV
;
A
#
# COMPACT_ATOMS: atom_id res chain seq x y z
N MET A 1 56.49 36.02 6.19
CA MET A 1 55.99 34.71 6.63
C MET A 1 54.50 34.70 6.38
N ALA A 2 54.05 33.98 5.35
CA ALA A 2 52.63 33.80 5.10
C ALA A 2 52.06 32.79 6.10
N ARG A 3 50.78 32.96 6.46
CA ARG A 3 49.96 31.90 7.04
C ARG A 3 49.14 31.35 5.88
N GLU A 4 49.41 30.11 5.49
CA GLU A 4 48.52 29.37 4.60
C GLU A 4 47.30 28.94 5.42
N GLY A 5 46.10 29.12 4.85
CA GLY A 5 44.85 28.73 5.49
C GLY A 5 44.59 27.25 5.32
N GLU A 6 44.12 26.60 6.38
CA GLU A 6 43.57 25.26 6.29
C GLU A 6 42.26 25.32 5.49
N GLY A 7 42.28 24.73 4.29
CA GLY A 7 41.06 24.51 3.51
C GLY A 7 40.23 23.44 4.21
N VAL A 8 39.05 23.82 4.71
CA VAL A 8 38.04 22.85 5.12
C VAL A 8 37.43 22.30 3.83
N GLU A 9 37.74 21.05 3.50
CA GLU A 9 36.97 20.33 2.50
C GLU A 9 35.56 20.12 3.06
N GLU A 10 34.57 20.75 2.43
CA GLU A 10 33.16 20.43 2.66
C GLU A 10 32.93 19.01 2.17
N VAL A 11 32.83 18.07 3.11
CA VAL A 11 32.35 16.72 2.82
C VAL A 11 30.85 16.86 2.56
N GLU A 12 30.46 16.75 1.30
CA GLU A 12 29.05 16.56 0.95
C GLU A 12 28.59 15.23 1.57
N ASP A 13 27.77 15.31 2.62
CA ASP A 13 27.08 14.16 3.19
C ASP A 13 26.12 13.60 2.12
N VAL A 14 26.62 12.62 1.35
CA VAL A 14 25.78 11.79 0.49
C VAL A 14 24.91 10.96 1.40
N GLU A 15 23.66 11.39 1.61
CA GLU A 15 22.64 10.56 2.25
C GLU A 15 22.50 9.27 1.43
N ASP A 16 22.87 8.13 2.03
CA ASP A 16 22.70 6.80 1.47
C ASP A 16 21.19 6.50 1.35
N GLU A 17 20.54 6.99 0.28
CA GLU A 17 19.14 6.67 -0.02
C GLU A 17 18.94 5.15 -0.07
N GLU A 18 18.08 4.61 0.79
CA GLU A 18 17.77 3.18 0.79
C GLU A 18 17.29 2.74 -0.61
N PRO A 19 17.79 1.62 -1.15
CA PRO A 19 17.50 1.22 -2.52
C PRO A 19 15.99 1.01 -2.71
N TYR A 20 15.41 1.67 -3.70
CA TYR A 20 13.99 1.55 -4.02
C TYR A 20 13.58 0.09 -4.32
N ILE A 21 12.61 -0.43 -3.57
CA ILE A 21 12.02 -1.77 -3.77
C ILE A 21 10.55 -1.62 -4.19
N ALA A 22 10.28 -1.92 -5.46
CA ALA A 22 8.93 -1.85 -6.03
C ALA A 22 7.89 -2.65 -5.21
N GLY A 23 6.88 -1.95 -4.71
CA GLY A 23 5.75 -2.53 -3.96
C GLY A 23 5.97 -2.69 -2.45
N ASP A 24 7.15 -2.41 -1.90
CA ASP A 24 7.37 -2.52 -0.45
C ASP A 24 6.60 -1.43 0.32
N ASP A 25 6.47 -0.23 -0.27
CA ASP A 25 5.67 0.87 0.27
C ASP A 25 4.14 0.64 0.21
N TYR A 26 3.68 -0.51 -0.30
CA TYR A 26 2.24 -0.78 -0.46
C TYR A 26 1.60 -1.42 0.77
N TYR A 27 2.36 -1.95 1.72
CA TYR A 27 1.82 -2.78 2.81
C TYR A 27 0.67 -2.09 3.57
N SER A 28 0.81 -0.81 3.92
CA SER A 28 -0.21 -0.02 4.63
C SER A 28 -1.51 0.18 3.84
N SER A 29 -1.43 0.22 2.51
CA SER A 29 -2.56 0.39 1.58
C SER A 29 -3.36 -0.90 1.37
N VAL A 30 -2.77 -2.08 1.60
CA VAL A 30 -3.39 -3.39 1.31
C VAL A 30 -4.74 -3.58 1.99
N ARG A 31 -4.95 -3.00 3.17
CA ARG A 31 -6.22 -3.01 3.91
C ARG A 31 -7.42 -2.51 3.09
N PHE A 32 -7.18 -1.61 2.13
CA PHE A 32 -8.22 -1.03 1.28
C PHE A 32 -8.38 -1.78 -0.06
N PHE A 33 -7.47 -2.69 -0.42
CA PHE A 33 -7.46 -3.35 -1.73
C PHE A 33 -8.71 -4.18 -2.01
N HIS A 34 -9.43 -4.67 -0.99
CA HIS A 34 -10.71 -5.35 -1.22
C HIS A 34 -11.81 -4.36 -1.68
N LYS A 35 -11.90 -3.14 -1.11
CA LYS A 35 -12.80 -2.07 -1.59
C LYS A 35 -12.46 -1.76 -3.05
N TYR A 36 -11.18 -1.53 -3.35
CA TYR A 36 -10.75 -1.18 -4.70
C TYR A 36 -10.90 -2.31 -5.72
N ASN A 37 -10.90 -3.58 -5.29
CA ASN A 37 -11.26 -4.72 -6.13
C ASN A 37 -12.77 -4.78 -6.42
N GLU A 38 -13.63 -4.52 -5.42
CA GLU A 38 -15.08 -4.38 -5.62
C GLU A 38 -15.39 -3.21 -6.60
N ASP A 39 -14.71 -2.08 -6.43
CA ASP A 39 -14.78 -0.92 -7.33
C ASP A 39 -14.29 -1.26 -8.74
N PHE A 40 -13.13 -1.91 -8.89
CA PHE A 40 -12.57 -2.32 -10.19
C PHE A 40 -13.55 -3.21 -10.95
N ASN A 41 -14.11 -4.23 -10.30
CA ASN A 41 -15.07 -5.13 -10.93
C ASN A 41 -16.37 -4.40 -11.31
N THR A 42 -16.84 -3.47 -10.48
CA THR A 42 -18.04 -2.66 -10.75
C THR A 42 -17.83 -1.68 -11.91
N VAL A 43 -16.73 -0.92 -11.87
CA VAL A 43 -16.34 0.06 -12.90
C VAL A 43 -16.06 -0.64 -14.23
N THR A 44 -15.36 -1.77 -14.23
CA THR A 44 -15.00 -2.49 -15.46
C THR A 44 -16.09 -3.42 -15.99
N ALA A 45 -17.21 -3.56 -15.29
CA ALA A 45 -18.37 -4.30 -15.77
C ALA A 45 -18.97 -3.71 -17.06
N GLY A 46 -19.68 -4.58 -17.80
CA GLY A 46 -20.39 -4.23 -19.04
C GLY A 46 -19.52 -4.37 -20.29
N ARG A 47 -19.92 -3.65 -21.36
CA ARG A 47 -19.13 -3.62 -22.61
C ARG A 47 -18.00 -2.61 -22.50
N ASN A 48 -16.84 -3.00 -23.02
CA ASN A 48 -15.71 -2.10 -23.23
C ASN A 48 -16.10 -0.97 -24.18
N ASN A 49 -15.95 0.29 -23.76
CA ASN A 49 -16.20 1.44 -24.62
C ASN A 49 -14.99 1.64 -25.55
N THR A 50 -15.12 1.15 -26.78
CA THR A 50 -14.09 1.21 -27.81
C THR A 50 -13.78 2.64 -28.29
N GLU A 51 -14.68 3.61 -28.10
CA GLU A 51 -14.47 4.97 -28.64
C GLU A 51 -13.47 5.79 -27.80
N LYS A 52 -13.61 5.81 -26.46
CA LYS A 52 -12.74 6.60 -25.58
C LYS A 52 -11.31 6.06 -25.51
N HIS A 53 -11.16 4.73 -25.55
CA HIS A 53 -9.89 4.06 -25.29
C HIS A 53 -9.30 3.32 -26.49
N GLY A 54 -10.08 3.12 -27.57
CA GLY A 54 -9.67 2.29 -28.71
C GLY A 54 -8.35 2.72 -29.31
N VAL A 55 -8.15 4.02 -29.55
CA VAL A 55 -6.89 4.55 -30.08
C VAL A 55 -5.67 4.15 -29.21
N LYS A 56 -5.79 4.17 -27.88
CA LYS A 56 -4.71 3.72 -26.98
C LYS A 56 -4.54 2.19 -27.00
N CYS A 57 -5.64 1.43 -27.04
CA CYS A 57 -5.60 -0.03 -27.01
C CYS A 57 -5.15 -0.65 -28.35
N ASP A 58 -5.58 -0.09 -29.48
CA ASP A 58 -5.15 -0.48 -30.82
C ASP A 58 -3.65 -0.18 -31.01
N HIS A 59 -3.18 0.97 -30.51
CA HIS A 59 -1.75 1.26 -30.44
C HIS A 59 -1.00 0.24 -29.58
N ILE A 60 -1.53 -0.12 -28.40
CA ILE A 60 -0.91 -1.14 -27.54
C ILE A 60 -0.83 -2.50 -28.26
N ASN A 61 -1.93 -2.96 -28.86
CA ASN A 61 -1.99 -4.21 -29.63
C ASN A 61 -0.94 -4.22 -30.76
N ALA A 62 -0.88 -3.15 -31.55
CA ALA A 62 0.04 -3.05 -32.69
C ALA A 62 1.51 -2.96 -32.26
N THR A 63 1.83 -2.12 -31.27
CA THR A 63 3.21 -1.77 -30.89
C THR A 63 3.85 -2.79 -29.94
N PHE A 64 3.11 -3.31 -28.95
CA PHE A 64 3.68 -4.21 -27.93
C PHE A 64 3.41 -5.69 -28.22
N PHE A 65 2.31 -6.01 -28.93
CA PHE A 65 1.80 -7.38 -29.04
C PHE A 65 1.60 -7.88 -30.49
N GLN A 66 2.13 -7.15 -31.48
CA GLN A 66 2.15 -7.54 -32.91
C GLN A 66 0.75 -7.85 -33.48
N GLY A 67 -0.30 -7.18 -32.97
CA GLY A 67 -1.69 -7.41 -33.36
C GLY A 67 -2.39 -8.55 -32.63
N SER A 68 -1.74 -9.20 -31.65
CA SER A 68 -2.43 -10.12 -30.72
C SER A 68 -3.47 -9.34 -29.91
N ASP A 69 -4.66 -9.93 -29.72
CA ASP A 69 -5.76 -9.25 -29.03
C ASP A 69 -5.51 -9.15 -27.52
N PHE A 70 -5.00 -7.99 -27.09
CA PHE A 70 -4.84 -7.60 -25.70
C PHE A 70 -5.98 -6.64 -25.25
N SER A 71 -6.97 -6.41 -26.12
CA SER A 71 -7.90 -5.28 -26.02
C SER A 71 -8.73 -5.31 -24.76
N ASP A 72 -9.33 -6.44 -24.38
CA ASP A 72 -10.15 -6.55 -23.16
C ASP A 72 -9.40 -6.11 -21.90
N ARG A 73 -8.13 -6.51 -21.80
CA ARG A 73 -7.25 -6.17 -20.69
C ARG A 73 -6.97 -4.67 -20.66
N CYS A 74 -6.63 -4.13 -21.83
CA CYS A 74 -6.36 -2.71 -22.02
C CYS A 74 -7.58 -1.86 -21.66
N TYR A 75 -8.77 -2.23 -22.15
CA TYR A 75 -10.01 -1.50 -21.88
C TYR A 75 -10.38 -1.49 -20.40
N LYS A 76 -10.25 -2.61 -19.70
CA LYS A 76 -10.51 -2.69 -18.24
C LYS A 76 -9.57 -1.79 -17.45
N VAL A 77 -8.27 -1.85 -17.73
CA VAL A 77 -7.27 -1.00 -17.05
C VAL A 77 -7.48 0.47 -17.39
N ALA A 78 -7.74 0.82 -18.65
CA ALA A 78 -7.97 2.19 -19.07
C ALA A 78 -9.24 2.80 -18.44
N LYS A 79 -10.33 2.03 -18.35
CA LYS A 79 -11.59 2.45 -17.72
C LYS A 79 -11.45 2.63 -16.20
N TYR A 80 -10.64 1.80 -15.54
CA TYR A 80 -10.34 1.97 -14.12
C TYR A 80 -9.40 3.16 -13.86
N LEU A 81 -8.41 3.40 -14.72
CA LEU A 81 -7.56 4.60 -14.64
C LEU A 81 -8.37 5.90 -14.76
N ASP A 82 -9.34 5.97 -15.67
CA ASP A 82 -10.26 7.12 -15.76
C ASP A 82 -11.01 7.34 -14.43
N HIS A 83 -11.53 6.28 -13.82
CA HIS A 83 -12.22 6.35 -12.53
C HIS A 83 -11.29 6.82 -11.41
N ILE A 84 -10.04 6.34 -11.34
CA ILE A 84 -9.03 6.84 -10.38
C ILE A 84 -8.84 8.36 -10.56
N ASN A 85 -8.85 8.86 -11.79
CA ASN A 85 -8.63 10.28 -12.07
C ASN A 85 -9.84 11.18 -11.71
N GLU A 86 -11.01 10.58 -11.46
CA GLU A 86 -12.22 11.26 -10.97
C GLU A 86 -12.30 11.26 -9.42
N GLU A 87 -11.52 10.42 -8.74
CA GLU A 87 -11.49 10.27 -7.27
C GLU A 87 -10.69 11.36 -6.53
N LYS A 88 -10.84 11.41 -5.20
CA LYS A 88 -10.04 12.28 -4.30
C LYS A 88 -8.55 11.94 -4.38
N VAL A 89 -7.68 12.96 -4.32
CA VAL A 89 -6.22 12.84 -4.51
C VAL A 89 -5.59 11.78 -3.61
N GLU A 90 -5.99 11.73 -2.34
CA GLU A 90 -5.49 10.80 -1.33
C GLU A 90 -5.85 9.35 -1.69
N GLU A 91 -7.09 9.11 -2.15
CA GLU A 91 -7.53 7.80 -2.62
C GLU A 91 -6.85 7.39 -3.95
N ARG A 92 -6.38 8.34 -4.78
CA ARG A 92 -5.72 8.01 -6.06
C ARG A 92 -4.45 7.20 -5.85
N PHE A 93 -3.60 7.61 -4.92
CA PHE A 93 -2.33 6.93 -4.66
C PHE A 93 -2.55 5.48 -4.23
N ASP A 94 -3.44 5.25 -3.27
CA ASP A 94 -3.79 3.91 -2.80
C ASP A 94 -4.50 3.06 -3.87
N ARG A 95 -5.31 3.69 -4.75
CA ARG A 95 -5.92 3.01 -5.91
C ARG A 95 -4.90 2.67 -7.01
N CYS A 96 -3.87 3.51 -7.23
CA CYS A 96 -2.76 3.20 -8.14
C CYS A 96 -1.89 2.05 -7.60
N LYS A 97 -1.60 2.03 -6.29
CA LYS A 97 -0.94 0.91 -5.61
C LYS A 97 -1.74 -0.39 -5.74
N PHE A 98 -3.06 -0.32 -5.51
CA PHE A 98 -3.96 -1.45 -5.76
C PHE A 98 -3.91 -1.93 -7.21
N LEU A 99 -4.01 -1.02 -8.18
CA LEU A 99 -3.97 -1.38 -9.60
C LEU A 99 -2.65 -2.07 -9.94
N ASN A 100 -1.51 -1.56 -9.46
CA ASN A 100 -0.24 -2.21 -9.70
C ASN A 100 -0.13 -3.59 -9.02
N TYR A 101 -0.57 -3.72 -7.77
CA TYR A 101 -0.67 -5.02 -7.09
C TYR A 101 -1.54 -6.01 -7.88
N PHE A 102 -2.71 -5.58 -8.35
CA PHE A 102 -3.66 -6.41 -9.10
C PHE A 102 -3.06 -6.88 -10.43
N LEU A 103 -2.46 -5.96 -11.20
CA LEU A 103 -1.74 -6.29 -12.44
C LEU A 103 -0.56 -7.25 -12.21
N ASN A 104 0.05 -7.24 -11.02
CA ASN A 104 1.16 -8.12 -10.68
C ASN A 104 0.71 -9.51 -10.20
N THR A 105 -0.49 -9.63 -9.63
CA THR A 105 -0.96 -10.85 -8.94
C THR A 105 -2.03 -11.63 -9.70
N ASP A 106 -2.90 -10.97 -10.46
CA ASP A 106 -3.97 -11.64 -11.19
C ASP A 106 -3.45 -12.48 -12.36
N THR A 107 -3.70 -13.79 -12.29
CA THR A 107 -3.43 -14.76 -13.36
C THR A 107 -4.52 -14.67 -14.41
N HIS A 108 -4.14 -14.24 -15.61
CA HIS A 108 -4.86 -13.29 -16.47
C HIS A 108 -4.06 -11.98 -16.59
N PHE A 109 -4.24 -10.89 -15.83
CA PHE A 109 -3.52 -9.62 -16.14
C PHE A 109 -1.98 -9.71 -16.17
N ASN A 110 -1.36 -10.56 -15.34
CA ASN A 110 0.10 -10.73 -15.31
C ASN A 110 0.68 -11.68 -16.38
N THR A 111 -0.16 -12.27 -17.24
CA THR A 111 0.20 -13.36 -18.16
C THR A 111 -0.52 -13.23 -19.52
N PHE A 112 0.23 -13.18 -20.61
CA PHE A 112 -0.35 -13.05 -21.95
C PHE A 112 0.50 -13.72 -23.03
N SER A 113 -0.04 -14.80 -23.62
CA SER A 113 0.60 -15.56 -24.69
C SER A 113 2.05 -15.90 -24.34
N ASN A 114 3.03 -15.60 -25.21
CA ASN A 114 4.45 -15.83 -24.96
C ASN A 114 5.19 -14.54 -24.51
N HIS A 115 4.46 -13.47 -24.14
CA HIS A 115 5.06 -12.21 -23.72
C HIS A 115 5.49 -12.25 -22.26
N ASN A 116 6.64 -11.64 -21.96
CA ASN A 116 7.13 -11.59 -20.58
C ASN A 116 6.42 -10.49 -19.76
N LYS A 117 6.45 -10.63 -18.43
CA LYS A 117 5.80 -9.70 -17.50
C LYS A 117 6.25 -8.25 -17.72
N THR A 118 7.54 -8.02 -17.95
CA THR A 118 8.11 -6.68 -18.24
C THR A 118 7.51 -6.03 -19.50
N GLN A 119 7.21 -6.78 -20.57
CA GLN A 119 6.51 -6.28 -21.76
C GLN A 119 5.07 -5.86 -21.44
N LEU A 120 4.35 -6.65 -20.62
CA LEU A 120 2.99 -6.31 -20.17
C LEU A 120 2.98 -5.01 -19.38
N PHE A 121 3.91 -4.83 -18.44
CA PHE A 121 3.99 -3.58 -17.67
C PHE A 121 4.37 -2.37 -18.51
N LYS A 122 5.22 -2.53 -19.54
CA LYS A 122 5.47 -1.43 -20.51
C LYS A 122 4.20 -1.04 -21.27
N ALA A 123 3.36 -2.00 -21.65
CA ALA A 123 2.07 -1.74 -22.30
C ALA A 123 1.06 -1.09 -21.33
N TYR A 124 0.93 -1.56 -20.09
CA TYR A 124 0.05 -0.94 -19.10
C TYR A 124 0.51 0.48 -18.74
N LYS A 125 1.82 0.74 -18.62
CA LYS A 125 2.39 2.06 -18.33
C LYS A 125 2.22 3.07 -19.47
N TYR A 126 1.84 2.64 -20.68
CA TYR A 126 1.43 3.53 -21.77
C TYR A 126 0.07 4.20 -21.50
N LEU A 127 -0.85 3.51 -20.81
CA LEU A 127 -2.21 4.01 -20.57
C LEU A 127 -2.27 5.32 -19.77
N PRO A 128 -1.58 5.46 -18.62
CA PRO A 128 -1.57 6.70 -17.84
C PRO A 128 -0.54 7.72 -18.32
N GLN A 129 0.05 7.65 -19.53
CA GLN A 129 1.07 8.64 -19.94
C GLN A 129 0.61 10.12 -19.91
N SER A 130 -0.70 10.37 -19.87
CA SER A 130 -1.30 11.70 -19.70
C SER A 130 -1.59 12.07 -18.23
N ASP A 131 -1.34 11.17 -17.27
CA ASP A 131 -1.56 11.34 -15.83
C ASP A 131 -0.37 10.77 -15.03
N TYR A 132 0.44 11.66 -14.46
CA TYR A 132 1.66 11.27 -13.76
C TYR A 132 1.43 10.42 -12.50
N THR A 133 0.24 10.43 -11.89
CA THR A 133 -0.03 9.77 -10.61
C THR A 133 0.07 8.26 -10.72
N CYS A 134 -0.74 7.59 -11.55
CA CYS A 134 -0.62 6.14 -11.73
C CYS A 134 0.57 5.74 -12.62
N TYR A 135 1.15 6.67 -13.40
CA TYR A 135 2.30 6.38 -14.25
C TYR A 135 3.53 5.97 -13.44
N SER A 136 3.79 6.55 -12.26
CA SER A 136 4.90 6.12 -11.41
C SER A 136 4.68 4.68 -10.93
N TYR A 137 3.54 4.37 -10.32
CA TYR A 137 3.24 3.07 -9.70
C TYR A 137 3.10 1.88 -10.65
N ILE A 138 2.72 2.05 -11.93
CA ILE A 138 2.58 0.89 -12.83
C ILE A 138 3.96 0.34 -13.22
N GLU A 139 4.35 -0.77 -12.60
CA GLU A 139 5.64 -1.43 -12.79
C GLU A 139 5.62 -2.92 -12.39
N CYS A 140 6.57 -3.69 -12.92
CA CYS A 140 6.71 -5.09 -12.56
C CYS A 140 7.36 -5.22 -11.18
N ILE A 141 6.62 -5.75 -10.21
CA ILE A 141 7.19 -6.20 -8.93
C ILE A 141 7.96 -7.49 -9.23
N GLU A 142 9.28 -7.36 -9.34
CA GLU A 142 10.23 -8.45 -9.60
C GLU A 142 10.69 -9.14 -8.31
N ASN A 143 10.66 -8.44 -7.17
CA ASN A 143 10.94 -9.03 -5.87
C ASN A 143 9.79 -9.96 -5.46
N GLU A 144 10.02 -11.28 -5.59
CA GLU A 144 9.01 -12.29 -5.25
C GLU A 144 8.58 -12.23 -3.79
N ASP A 145 9.46 -11.87 -2.86
CA ASP A 145 9.17 -11.91 -1.42
C ASP A 145 8.29 -10.73 -1.01
N VAL A 146 8.48 -9.55 -1.61
CA VAL A 146 7.52 -8.44 -1.53
C VAL A 146 6.16 -8.86 -2.10
N LEU A 147 6.14 -9.50 -3.28
CA LEU A 147 4.88 -9.94 -3.89
C LEU A 147 4.16 -11.01 -3.02
N LYS A 148 4.90 -11.97 -2.46
CA LYS A 148 4.39 -12.96 -1.49
C LYS A 148 3.85 -12.29 -0.23
N LYS A 149 4.56 -11.30 0.32
CA LYS A 149 4.11 -10.47 1.46
C LYS A 149 2.80 -9.75 1.13
N LEU A 150 2.68 -9.07 -0.02
CA LEU A 150 1.45 -8.38 -0.42
C LEU A 150 0.25 -9.35 -0.56
N ILE A 151 0.44 -10.51 -1.21
CA ILE A 151 -0.59 -11.56 -1.32
C ILE A 151 -1.01 -12.08 0.06
N LYS A 152 -0.04 -12.29 0.97
CA LYS A 152 -0.29 -12.74 2.34
C LYS A 152 -1.10 -11.70 3.14
N LEU A 153 -0.75 -10.41 3.09
CA LEU A 153 -1.55 -9.35 3.73
C LEU A 153 -2.96 -9.25 3.15
N TYR A 154 -3.10 -9.32 1.82
CA TYR A 154 -4.41 -9.23 1.16
C TYR A 154 -5.36 -10.31 1.67
N ARG A 155 -4.89 -11.56 1.76
CA ARG A 155 -5.68 -12.69 2.30
C ARG A 155 -6.03 -12.53 3.78
N LEU A 156 -5.16 -11.91 4.58
CA LEU A 156 -5.44 -11.65 6.00
C LEU A 156 -6.47 -10.53 6.18
N TYR A 157 -6.37 -9.45 5.41
CA TYR A 157 -7.37 -8.39 5.43
C TYR A 157 -8.72 -8.87 4.87
N ASP A 158 -8.73 -9.71 3.83
CA ASP A 158 -9.94 -10.37 3.34
C ASP A 158 -10.62 -11.22 4.44
N SER A 159 -9.86 -12.07 5.12
CA SER A 159 -10.36 -12.87 6.24
C SER A 159 -10.81 -12.04 7.44
N LEU A 160 -10.19 -10.88 7.71
CA LEU A 160 -10.62 -9.94 8.75
C LEU A 160 -11.92 -9.22 8.35
N ASN A 161 -12.01 -8.74 7.11
CA ASN A 161 -13.21 -8.09 6.57
C ASN A 161 -14.40 -9.06 6.55
N HIS A 162 -14.17 -10.36 6.34
CA HIS A 162 -15.21 -11.38 6.50
C HIS A 162 -15.76 -11.42 7.92
N ILE A 163 -14.89 -11.40 8.95
CA ILE A 163 -15.31 -11.34 10.36
C ILE A 163 -16.11 -10.06 10.66
N GLU A 164 -15.70 -8.91 10.13
CA GLU A 164 -16.44 -7.64 10.30
C GLU A 164 -17.84 -7.70 9.68
N LYS A 165 -17.94 -8.21 8.44
CA LYS A 165 -19.22 -8.44 7.74
C LYS A 165 -20.10 -9.45 8.52
N PHE A 166 -19.50 -10.46 9.15
CA PHE A 166 -20.21 -11.48 9.93
C PHE A 166 -20.72 -10.95 11.29
N ILE A 167 -19.91 -10.17 12.00
CA ILE A 167 -20.30 -9.55 13.28
C ILE A 167 -21.46 -8.56 13.08
N THR A 168 -21.45 -7.84 11.96
CA THR A 168 -22.51 -6.88 11.62
C THR A 168 -23.81 -7.56 11.13
N SER A 169 -23.74 -8.71 10.44
CA SER A 169 -24.92 -9.48 10.04
C SER A 169 -25.62 -10.24 11.19
N GLN A 170 -24.89 -10.57 12.26
CA GLN A 170 -25.35 -11.39 13.40
C GLN A 170 -25.74 -12.85 13.05
N GLU A 171 -25.42 -13.34 11.86
CA GLU A 171 -25.82 -14.67 11.40
C GLU A 171 -24.70 -15.72 11.57
N GLY A 172 -24.89 -16.70 12.46
CA GLY A 172 -24.08 -17.93 12.52
C GLY A 172 -22.99 -17.99 13.61
N ASP A 173 -22.10 -18.97 13.49
CA ASP A 173 -21.04 -19.25 14.48
C ASP A 173 -19.78 -18.39 14.26
N ILE A 174 -19.69 -17.29 14.99
CA ILE A 174 -18.54 -16.36 15.00
C ILE A 174 -17.24 -17.03 15.46
N CYS A 175 -17.30 -18.06 16.32
CA CYS A 175 -16.11 -18.74 16.80
C CYS A 175 -15.50 -19.65 15.73
N ASN A 176 -16.30 -20.21 14.82
CA ASN A 176 -15.78 -20.90 13.65
C ASN A 176 -15.11 -19.94 12.65
N GLN A 177 -15.65 -18.73 12.46
CA GLN A 177 -14.97 -17.71 11.64
C GLN A 177 -13.63 -17.28 12.26
N ALA A 178 -13.62 -17.10 13.57
CA ALA A 178 -12.41 -16.79 14.34
C ALA A 178 -11.33 -17.89 14.22
N LYS A 179 -11.73 -19.18 14.23
CA LYS A 179 -10.82 -20.31 13.97
C LYS A 179 -10.26 -20.30 12.54
N GLN A 180 -11.08 -19.96 11.54
CA GLN A 180 -10.66 -19.89 10.15
C GLN A 180 -9.62 -18.77 9.96
N PHE A 181 -9.88 -17.57 10.46
CA PHE A 181 -8.92 -16.47 10.46
C PHE A 181 -7.60 -16.85 11.15
N ALA A 182 -7.67 -17.46 12.34
CA ALA A 182 -6.46 -17.88 13.05
C ALA A 182 -5.64 -18.91 12.26
N SER A 183 -6.29 -19.74 11.45
CA SER A 183 -5.64 -20.68 10.53
C SER A 183 -4.98 -19.98 9.33
N VAL A 184 -5.61 -18.94 8.76
CA VAL A 184 -5.01 -18.09 7.72
C VAL A 184 -3.80 -17.33 8.27
N TYR A 185 -3.90 -16.83 9.52
CA TYR A 185 -2.80 -16.15 10.22
C TYR A 185 -1.63 -17.09 10.54
N TRP A 186 -1.88 -18.34 10.93
CA TRP A 186 -0.82 -19.34 11.15
C TRP A 186 0.00 -19.60 9.88
N ASN A 187 -0.67 -19.77 8.76
CA ASN A 187 -0.05 -20.04 7.45
C ASN A 187 0.69 -18.81 6.86
N ASN A 188 0.81 -17.72 7.61
CA ASN A 188 1.53 -16.53 7.20
C ASN A 188 3.05 -16.71 7.18
N GLU A 189 3.62 -17.70 7.91
CA GLU A 189 5.05 -18.07 7.92
C GLU A 189 6.00 -16.86 7.74
N TYR A 190 6.01 -15.95 8.72
CA TYR A 190 6.96 -14.85 8.79
C TYR A 190 7.24 -14.48 10.24
N THR A 191 8.53 -14.41 10.60
CA THR A 191 8.98 -14.03 11.94
C THR A 191 9.27 -12.54 11.99
N CYS A 192 8.53 -11.81 12.81
CA CYS A 192 8.78 -10.39 13.00
C CYS A 192 9.85 -10.17 14.09
N HIS A 193 11.05 -9.82 13.66
CA HIS A 193 12.12 -9.38 14.57
C HIS A 193 11.70 -8.11 15.32
N ALA A 194 12.07 -8.01 16.60
CA ALA A 194 11.58 -6.95 17.49
C ALA A 194 12.01 -5.54 17.07
N ASP A 195 13.16 -5.45 16.39
CA ASP A 195 13.91 -4.20 16.18
C ASP A 195 13.64 -3.55 14.80
N TYR A 196 12.85 -4.20 13.93
CA TYR A 196 12.60 -3.71 12.57
C TYR A 196 11.30 -2.90 12.43
N SER A 197 11.43 -1.78 11.71
CA SER A 197 10.36 -0.95 11.16
C SER A 197 9.68 -1.53 9.91
N ASP A 198 9.97 -2.80 9.56
CA ASP A 198 9.41 -3.52 8.40
C ASP A 198 7.88 -3.32 8.31
N GLY A 199 7.43 -2.70 7.20
CA GLY A 199 6.06 -2.25 7.04
C GLY A 199 5.04 -3.39 7.03
N TYR A 200 5.46 -4.59 6.60
CA TYR A 200 4.66 -5.80 6.63
C TYR A 200 4.40 -6.28 8.06
N CYS A 201 5.43 -6.30 8.92
CA CYS A 201 5.32 -6.58 10.35
C CYS A 201 4.50 -5.53 11.12
N ILE A 202 4.51 -4.27 10.68
CA ILE A 202 3.60 -3.24 11.21
C ILE A 202 2.15 -3.60 10.88
N GLN A 203 1.85 -4.02 9.65
CA GLN A 203 0.48 -4.44 9.29
C GLN A 203 0.02 -5.71 9.98
N LEU A 204 0.89 -6.74 10.13
CA LEU A 204 0.54 -7.95 10.90
C LEU A 204 0.11 -7.60 12.34
N LYS A 205 0.85 -6.73 13.02
CA LYS A 205 0.49 -6.23 14.37
C LYS A 205 -0.83 -5.44 14.36
N SER A 206 -1.14 -4.71 13.30
CA SER A 206 -2.42 -4.01 13.13
C SER A 206 -3.59 -4.98 12.94
N ILE A 207 -3.41 -6.01 12.11
CA ILE A 207 -4.39 -7.09 11.86
C ILE A 207 -4.72 -7.85 13.16
N GLU A 208 -3.70 -8.25 13.92
CA GLU A 208 -3.89 -8.87 15.25
C GLU A 208 -4.76 -7.99 16.16
N GLN A 209 -4.40 -6.70 16.31
CA GLN A 209 -5.11 -5.77 17.18
C GLN A 209 -6.57 -5.55 16.76
N SER A 210 -6.83 -5.44 15.46
CA SER A 210 -8.19 -5.30 14.93
C SER A 210 -9.01 -6.56 15.20
N PHE A 211 -8.46 -7.75 14.96
CA PHE A 211 -9.14 -9.01 15.29
C PHE A 211 -9.46 -9.09 16.80
N PHE A 212 -8.50 -8.84 17.68
CA PHE A 212 -8.72 -8.90 19.13
C PHE A 212 -9.77 -7.86 19.58
N GLN A 213 -9.82 -6.69 18.94
CA GLN A 213 -10.84 -5.68 19.23
C GLN A 213 -12.25 -6.12 18.82
N HIS A 214 -12.39 -6.80 17.68
CA HIS A 214 -13.67 -7.35 17.22
C HIS A 214 -14.16 -8.55 18.05
N MET A 215 -13.22 -9.34 18.54
CA MET A 215 -13.50 -10.55 19.33
C MET A 215 -13.59 -10.32 20.84
N LYS A 216 -13.23 -9.12 21.34
CA LYS A 216 -13.16 -8.78 22.76
C LYS A 216 -14.39 -9.19 23.58
N ASP A 217 -15.58 -8.97 23.03
CA ASP A 217 -16.86 -9.23 23.69
C ASP A 217 -17.52 -10.53 23.18
N LYS A 218 -16.74 -11.42 22.54
CA LYS A 218 -17.15 -12.72 21.97
C LYS A 218 -16.44 -13.86 22.69
N ASN A 219 -17.19 -14.80 23.27
CA ASN A 219 -16.62 -15.93 24.00
C ASN A 219 -16.15 -17.05 23.05
N CYS A 220 -14.93 -16.94 22.51
CA CYS A 220 -14.37 -17.89 21.54
C CYS A 220 -12.97 -18.43 21.96
N PRO A 221 -12.88 -19.19 23.06
CA PRO A 221 -11.61 -19.55 23.71
C PRO A 221 -10.68 -20.45 22.86
N GLU A 222 -11.19 -21.07 21.80
CA GLU A 222 -10.37 -21.88 20.89
C GLU A 222 -9.58 -20.99 19.90
N ALA A 223 -10.21 -19.95 19.37
CA ALA A 223 -9.54 -19.00 18.46
C ALA A 223 -8.52 -18.13 19.22
N GLU A 224 -8.86 -17.74 20.45
CA GLU A 224 -7.97 -17.09 21.41
C GLU A 224 -6.69 -17.91 21.64
N LYS A 225 -6.82 -19.19 22.03
CA LYS A 225 -5.67 -20.10 22.22
C LYS A 225 -4.80 -20.28 20.98
N ILE A 226 -5.41 -20.37 19.79
CA ILE A 226 -4.64 -20.46 18.56
C ILE A 226 -3.81 -19.18 18.40
N LEU A 227 -4.41 -18.00 18.51
CA LEU A 227 -3.71 -16.71 18.32
C LEU A 227 -2.63 -16.45 19.37
N GLU A 228 -2.86 -16.74 20.65
CA GLU A 228 -1.84 -16.66 21.70
C GLU A 228 -0.64 -17.57 21.42
N PHE A 229 -0.90 -18.78 20.89
CA PHE A 229 0.14 -19.69 20.45
C PHE A 229 0.94 -19.11 19.26
N ILE A 230 0.30 -18.48 18.27
CA ILE A 230 1.03 -17.85 17.15
C ILE A 230 1.89 -16.68 17.63
N VAL A 231 1.31 -15.79 18.43
CA VAL A 231 1.99 -14.59 18.95
C VAL A 231 3.19 -14.94 19.83
N SER A 232 3.11 -16.03 20.60
CA SER A 232 4.22 -16.49 21.43
C SER A 232 5.34 -17.19 20.65
N HIS A 233 5.08 -17.76 19.47
CA HIS A 233 6.08 -18.47 18.66
C HIS A 233 6.70 -17.61 17.55
N ASN A 234 5.96 -16.65 16.98
CA ASN A 234 6.43 -15.79 15.88
C ASN A 234 7.15 -14.50 16.34
N ARG A 235 7.36 -14.33 17.66
CA ARG A 235 8.14 -13.24 18.25
C ARG A 235 9.35 -13.81 18.97
N THR A 236 10.52 -13.22 18.76
CA THR A 236 11.70 -13.56 19.57
C THR A 236 11.43 -13.25 21.06
N PRO A 237 11.93 -14.08 21.99
CA PRO A 237 11.53 -14.02 23.40
C PRO A 237 12.17 -12.84 24.14
N ALA A 238 11.60 -11.65 23.95
CA ALA A 238 11.88 -10.45 24.75
C ALA A 238 10.63 -9.92 25.48
N THR A 239 9.41 -10.15 24.96
CA THR A 239 8.15 -9.74 25.61
C THR A 239 7.01 -10.76 25.42
N VAL A 240 7.15 -11.94 26.00
CA VAL A 240 6.00 -12.83 26.24
C VAL A 240 5.19 -12.27 27.42
N PHE A 241 4.05 -11.65 27.13
CA PHE A 241 2.98 -11.38 28.09
C PHE A 241 1.68 -12.00 27.56
N THR A 242 1.47 -13.27 27.90
CA THR A 242 0.17 -13.96 27.88
C THR A 242 -0.31 -14.14 29.33
N PRO A 243 -1.60 -14.42 29.60
CA PRO A 243 -2.80 -14.11 28.84
C PRO A 243 -3.68 -13.10 29.64
N PHE A 244 -4.31 -12.13 28.98
CA PHE A 244 -5.37 -11.21 29.50
C PHE A 244 -5.12 -10.38 30.79
N GLY A 245 -3.97 -10.51 31.46
CA GLY A 245 -3.72 -10.02 32.83
C GLY A 245 -3.62 -8.52 33.10
N SER A 246 -4.12 -7.62 32.24
CA SER A 246 -4.48 -6.24 32.62
C SER A 246 -5.25 -5.52 31.51
N TRP A 247 -6.30 -4.80 31.89
CA TRP A 247 -7.18 -4.06 30.98
C TRP A 247 -6.44 -2.84 30.40
N VAL A 248 -6.06 -2.93 29.13
CA VAL A 248 -5.54 -1.84 28.27
C VAL A 248 -4.30 -1.10 28.81
N ASN A 249 -3.12 -1.45 28.29
CA ASN A 249 -1.94 -0.61 28.46
C ASN A 249 -2.18 0.76 27.77
N THR A 250 -2.35 1.81 28.57
CA THR A 250 -2.67 3.18 28.13
C THR A 250 -1.66 3.77 27.14
N LYS A 251 -0.46 3.18 27.02
CA LYS A 251 0.52 3.53 25.98
C LYS A 251 0.05 3.18 24.55
N ILE A 252 -0.83 2.19 24.36
CA ILE A 252 -1.32 1.80 23.02
C ILE A 252 -2.45 2.73 22.56
N LEU A 253 -3.38 3.09 23.45
CA LEU A 253 -4.40 4.11 23.15
C LEU A 253 -3.76 5.46 22.79
N LYS A 254 -2.73 5.88 23.53
CA LYS A 254 -1.95 7.08 23.19
C LYS A 254 -1.28 6.99 21.81
N LYS A 255 -0.84 5.81 21.36
CA LYS A 255 -0.35 5.62 20.00
C LYS A 255 -1.47 5.70 18.95
N ARG A 256 -2.69 5.25 19.25
CA ARG A 256 -3.85 5.46 18.36
C ARG A 256 -4.22 6.95 18.27
N GLU A 257 -4.20 7.68 19.38
CA GLU A 257 -4.33 9.14 19.40
C GLU A 257 -3.25 9.78 18.53
N ILE A 258 -1.97 9.43 18.69
CA ILE A 258 -0.88 9.98 17.87
C ILE A 258 -1.02 9.62 16.38
N TRP A 259 -1.47 8.41 16.03
CA TRP A 259 -1.68 8.04 14.61
C TRP A 259 -2.89 8.73 13.98
N ASN A 260 -3.97 8.92 14.73
CA ASN A 260 -5.11 9.71 14.28
C ASN A 260 -4.71 11.19 14.15
N ASN A 261 -3.98 11.74 15.12
CA ASN A 261 -3.49 13.11 15.08
C ASN A 261 -2.47 13.31 13.95
N LEU A 262 -1.60 12.35 13.63
CA LEU A 262 -0.72 12.41 12.45
C LEU A 262 -1.50 12.35 11.13
N SER A 263 -2.68 11.72 11.13
CA SER A 263 -3.59 11.70 9.99
C SER A 263 -4.44 12.97 9.87
N GLU A 264 -4.69 13.69 10.96
CA GLU A 264 -5.40 14.98 10.98
C GLU A 264 -4.44 16.19 10.83
N GLU A 265 -3.22 16.12 11.36
CA GLU A 265 -2.15 17.13 11.18
C GLU A 265 -1.64 17.17 9.73
N ALA A 266 -1.87 16.10 8.95
CA ALA A 266 -1.66 16.09 7.51
C ALA A 266 -2.63 17.03 6.75
N GLU A 267 -3.70 17.53 7.39
CA GLU A 267 -4.63 18.52 6.80
C GLU A 267 -4.32 19.98 7.17
N LEU A 268 -3.15 20.31 7.78
CA LEU A 268 -2.79 21.70 8.06
C LEU A 268 -1.52 22.21 7.34
N ASN A 269 -1.77 23.10 6.37
CA ASN A 269 -0.88 24.11 5.80
C ASN A 269 0.37 23.63 5.03
N ASP A 270 0.19 23.36 3.73
CA ASP A 270 1.26 23.53 2.74
C ASP A 270 1.52 25.04 2.49
N PRO A 271 2.71 25.57 2.79
CA PRO A 271 3.05 26.97 2.53
C PRO A 271 3.69 27.18 1.15
N ARG A 272 3.16 26.55 0.09
CA ARG A 272 3.65 26.74 -1.29
C ARG A 272 2.54 27.01 -2.31
N HIS A 273 1.92 28.18 -2.22
CA HIS A 273 1.59 29.02 -3.39
C HIS A 273 1.15 30.45 -3.01
N GLU A 274 2.00 31.23 -2.34
CA GLU A 274 1.81 32.69 -2.34
C GLU A 274 2.28 33.31 -3.66
N ASN A 275 1.36 33.97 -4.35
CA ASN A 275 1.66 34.78 -5.53
C ASN A 275 2.46 36.03 -5.11
N LEU A 276 3.79 35.98 -5.26
CA LEU A 276 4.66 37.14 -5.06
C LEU A 276 4.46 38.18 -6.18
N ASN A 277 3.44 39.03 -6.01
CA ASN A 277 3.32 40.29 -6.72
C ASN A 277 4.53 41.19 -6.37
N LEU A 278 5.46 41.32 -7.32
CA LEU A 278 6.60 42.23 -7.24
C LEU A 278 6.16 43.70 -7.26
N GLN A 279 5.90 44.29 -6.09
CA GLN A 279 5.87 45.74 -5.91
C GLN A 279 6.73 46.22 -4.72
N ASN A 280 7.95 46.65 -5.06
CA ASN A 280 8.75 47.69 -4.41
C ASN A 280 8.59 47.94 -2.89
N SER A 281 9.50 47.37 -2.09
CA SER A 281 9.89 47.97 -0.79
C SER A 281 11.37 47.77 -0.43
N LYS A 282 12.24 48.44 -1.20
CA LYS A 282 13.47 49.13 -0.77
C LYS A 282 14.05 48.79 0.63
N TYR A 283 14.90 47.76 0.72
CA TYR A 283 15.93 47.66 1.77
C TYR A 283 17.26 47.18 1.17
N SER A 284 18.33 47.92 1.42
CA SER A 284 19.67 47.68 0.88
C SER A 284 20.54 46.93 1.88
N LEU A 285 21.25 45.89 1.44
CA LEU A 285 22.31 45.25 2.23
C LEU A 285 23.66 45.43 1.50
N ASN A 286 24.61 46.08 2.17
CA ASN A 286 25.99 46.21 1.72
C ASN A 286 26.79 44.99 2.20
N TYR A 287 27.55 44.37 1.31
CA TYR A 287 28.60 43.43 1.69
C TYR A 287 29.89 44.19 2.04
N HIS A 288 30.49 43.85 3.17
CA HIS A 288 31.89 44.20 3.46
C HIS A 288 32.78 43.01 3.11
N VAL A 289 33.81 43.27 2.30
CA VAL A 289 34.88 42.33 1.98
C VAL A 289 36.01 42.51 2.99
N VAL A 290 36.53 41.41 3.52
CA VAL A 290 37.87 41.27 4.12
C VAL A 290 38.45 39.95 3.61
#